data_AF-A0A493SU66-F1
#
_entry.id   AF-A0A493SU66-F1
#
_cell.length_a   1.000
_cell.length_b   1.000
_cell.length_c   1.000
_cell.angle_alpha   90.00
_cell.angle_beta   90.00
_cell.angle_gamma   90.00
#
_symmetry.space_group_name_H-M   'P 1'
#
loop_
_entity.id
_entity.type
_entity.pdbx_description
1 polymer ?
#
loop_
_entity_poly.entity_id
_entity_poly.type
_entity_poly.pdbx_seq_one_letter_code
_entity_poly.pdbx_strand_id
1 'polypeptide(L)'
;MPRHHDPENMPTIEEKKDPVFPTYLPLKIFDDEEYDCRTPEEWISLGLEPGCPDRKPVPGKALLPTDDVLGHADPKSQKLIYKWIDVGVLDYDKETKLYLVHKTDENGMVRDEEGRPILNGGKTPEGRAPLLSCQYWVPRVCLLFVAEDPRVFAQRVVSANNLRKKTEALMLYHLYVDCMPTDGLNSISKKSLGRMKLWALHTPKLKKEKRVLDCMACLEKEVRLDYERTMNRIIFDKVVTSKPQTFSYITLPDKEEKKVSEKGMG
;
A
#
# COMPACT_ATOMS: atom_id res chain seq x y z
N MET A 1 3.68 9.83 -5.83
CA MET A 1 4.78 8.83 -5.85
C MET A 1 5.72 9.11 -4.68
N PRO A 2 6.17 8.09 -3.93
CA PRO A 2 7.30 8.24 -3.01
C PRO A 2 8.49 8.86 -3.74
N ARG A 3 9.15 9.85 -3.14
CA ARG A 3 10.28 10.55 -3.75
C ARG A 3 11.58 10.17 -3.04
N HIS A 4 12.71 10.43 -3.69
CA HIS A 4 13.97 10.46 -2.97
C HIS A 4 13.92 11.63 -1.99
N HIS A 5 14.19 11.34 -0.72
CA HIS A 5 14.22 12.37 0.32
C HIS A 5 15.68 12.69 0.65
N ASP A 6 15.95 13.98 0.80
CA ASP A 6 17.23 14.47 1.31
C ASP A 6 17.20 14.35 2.84
N PRO A 7 18.06 13.50 3.46
CA PRO A 7 18.09 13.32 4.90
C PRO A 7 18.34 14.62 5.67
N GLU A 8 19.02 15.60 5.06
CA GLU A 8 19.37 16.87 5.71
C GLU A 8 18.22 17.89 5.72
N ASN A 9 17.16 17.66 4.93
CA ASN A 9 16.01 18.57 4.77
C ASN A 9 14.67 17.92 5.14
N MET A 10 14.64 17.09 6.19
CA MET A 10 13.38 16.52 6.66
C MET A 10 12.55 17.55 7.44
N PRO A 11 11.23 17.65 7.17
CA PRO A 11 10.36 18.57 7.89
C PRO A 11 10.31 18.21 9.38
N THR A 12 10.29 19.24 10.23
CA THR A 12 10.15 19.05 11.68
C THR A 12 8.70 18.79 12.08
N ILE A 13 8.48 18.10 13.20
CA ILE A 13 7.14 17.82 13.75
C ILE A 13 6.38 19.14 14.04
N GLU A 14 7.10 20.20 14.37
CA GLU A 14 6.54 21.53 14.66
C GLU A 14 5.93 22.23 13.43
N GLU A 15 6.38 21.88 12.22
CA GLU A 15 5.89 22.49 10.97
C GLU A 15 4.46 22.07 10.62
N LYS A 16 3.88 21.07 11.31
CA LYS A 16 2.51 20.55 11.11
C LYS A 16 2.15 20.28 9.64
N LYS A 17 3.14 20.03 8.78
CA LYS A 17 2.91 19.61 7.41
C LYS A 17 2.51 18.15 7.41
N ASP A 18 1.44 17.83 6.69
CA ASP A 18 1.02 16.46 6.43
C ASP A 18 1.57 16.03 5.05
N PRO A 19 2.34 14.93 4.95
CA PRO A 19 2.73 14.02 6.03
C PRO A 19 3.92 14.55 6.87
N VAL A 20 3.91 14.23 8.16
CA VAL A 20 4.99 14.60 9.12
C VAL A 20 6.30 13.90 8.77
N PHE A 21 6.21 12.67 8.28
CA PHE A 21 7.35 11.88 7.81
C PHE A 21 7.28 11.67 6.30
N PRO A 22 8.42 11.47 5.63
CA PRO A 22 8.46 11.02 4.25
C PRO A 22 7.54 9.82 3.98
N THR A 23 6.84 9.85 2.85
CA THR A 23 6.00 8.73 2.42
C THR A 23 6.85 7.68 1.73
N TYR A 24 6.88 6.47 2.29
CA TYR A 24 7.68 5.38 1.75
C TYR A 24 6.85 4.37 0.97
N LEU A 25 5.60 4.14 1.37
CA LEU A 25 4.79 3.08 0.78
C LEU A 25 4.13 3.53 -0.55
N PRO A 26 4.28 2.74 -1.63
CA PRO A 26 3.60 3.00 -2.90
C PRO A 26 2.07 2.98 -2.75
N LEU A 27 1.39 3.99 -3.32
CA LEU A 27 -0.07 4.11 -3.23
C LEU A 27 -0.80 2.89 -3.81
N LYS A 28 -0.25 2.30 -4.89
CA LYS A 28 -0.85 1.15 -5.60
C LYS A 28 -1.06 -0.11 -4.75
N ILE A 29 -0.37 -0.24 -3.61
CA ILE A 29 -0.52 -1.37 -2.69
C ILE A 29 -1.84 -1.26 -1.92
N PHE A 30 -2.37 -0.04 -1.78
CA PHE A 30 -3.59 0.27 -1.04
C PHE A 30 -4.78 0.52 -1.98
N ASP A 31 -4.62 0.18 -3.25
CA ASP A 31 -5.67 0.34 -4.24
C ASP A 31 -6.79 -0.68 -4.01
N ASP A 32 -8.02 -0.20 -4.02
CA ASP A 32 -9.22 -1.04 -3.84
C ASP A 32 -9.91 -1.22 -5.19
N GLU A 33 -9.85 -2.45 -5.71
CA GLU A 33 -10.41 -2.83 -7.00
C GLU A 33 -11.96 -2.85 -6.98
N GLU A 34 -12.61 -2.86 -5.81
CA GLU A 34 -14.08 -2.85 -5.71
C GLU A 34 -14.73 -1.54 -6.18
N TYR A 35 -13.95 -0.46 -6.27
CA TYR A 35 -14.40 0.81 -6.86
C TYR A 35 -14.49 0.74 -8.39
N ASP A 36 -13.92 -0.27 -9.03
CA ASP A 36 -13.90 -0.36 -10.48
C ASP A 36 -15.25 -0.85 -11.02
N CYS A 37 -15.83 -0.10 -11.96
CA CYS A 37 -17.11 -0.46 -12.56
C CYS A 37 -16.99 -1.51 -13.68
N ARG A 38 -15.75 -1.84 -14.09
CA ARG A 38 -15.45 -2.79 -15.16
C ARG A 38 -14.15 -3.55 -14.86
N THR A 39 -14.06 -4.75 -15.38
CA THR A 39 -12.81 -5.51 -15.45
C THR A 39 -11.83 -4.87 -16.44
N PRO A 40 -10.52 -5.15 -16.32
CA PRO A 40 -9.53 -4.67 -17.29
C PRO A 40 -9.84 -5.08 -18.72
N GLU A 41 -10.35 -6.29 -18.94
CA GLU A 41 -10.72 -6.78 -20.27
C GLU A 41 -11.88 -5.99 -20.88
N GLU A 42 -12.90 -5.67 -20.06
CA GLU A 42 -14.03 -4.83 -20.49
C GLU A 42 -13.59 -3.40 -20.80
N TRP A 43 -12.69 -2.83 -19.99
CA TRP A 43 -12.11 -1.51 -20.26
C TRP A 43 -11.41 -1.48 -21.61
N ILE A 44 -10.52 -2.45 -21.85
CA ILE A 44 -9.77 -2.55 -23.10
C ILE A 44 -10.71 -2.80 -24.30
N SER A 45 -11.80 -3.53 -24.10
CA SER A 45 -12.78 -3.83 -25.15
C SER A 45 -13.57 -2.61 -25.61
N LEU A 46 -13.61 -1.51 -24.84
CA LEU A 46 -14.24 -0.25 -25.27
C LEU A 46 -13.55 0.37 -26.50
N GLY A 47 -12.33 -0.04 -26.81
CA GLY A 47 -11.63 0.38 -28.03
C GLY A 47 -12.13 -0.31 -29.31
N LEU A 48 -13.01 -1.30 -29.21
CA LEU A 48 -13.56 -2.02 -30.35
C LEU A 48 -14.82 -1.32 -30.86
N GLU A 49 -14.89 -1.08 -32.16
CA GLU A 49 -16.07 -0.53 -32.83
C GLU A 49 -16.75 -1.59 -33.71
N PRO A 50 -18.10 -1.64 -33.76
CA PRO A 50 -18.81 -2.57 -34.63
C PRO A 50 -18.37 -2.42 -36.09
N GLY A 51 -17.90 -3.51 -36.69
CA GLY A 51 -17.46 -3.54 -38.09
C GLY A 51 -16.02 -3.10 -38.32
N CYS A 52 -15.27 -2.68 -37.29
CA CYS A 52 -13.84 -2.42 -37.38
C CYS A 52 -13.05 -3.58 -36.75
N PRO A 53 -12.12 -4.22 -37.48
CA PRO A 53 -11.28 -5.28 -36.91
C PRO A 53 -10.23 -4.73 -35.95
N ASP A 54 -9.90 -3.44 -36.06
CA ASP A 54 -8.86 -2.80 -35.27
C ASP A 54 -9.40 -2.19 -33.98
N ARG A 55 -8.72 -2.48 -32.87
CA ARG A 55 -8.97 -1.88 -31.57
C ARG A 55 -8.26 -0.53 -31.46
N LYS A 56 -9.02 0.54 -31.25
CA LYS A 56 -8.49 1.86 -30.96
C LYS A 56 -8.02 1.97 -29.49
N PRO A 57 -7.11 2.91 -29.16
CA PRO A 57 -6.76 3.21 -27.77
C PRO A 57 -7.98 3.73 -27.00
N VAL A 58 -8.11 3.33 -25.74
CA VAL A 58 -9.21 3.79 -24.88
C VAL A 58 -8.82 5.11 -24.22
N PRO A 59 -9.60 6.19 -24.34
CA PRO A 59 -9.20 7.49 -23.82
C PRO A 59 -9.22 7.54 -22.28
N GLY A 60 -8.22 8.21 -21.71
CA GLY A 60 -8.08 8.40 -20.26
C GLY A 60 -7.14 9.54 -19.89
N LYS A 61 -6.95 9.76 -18.59
CA LYS A 61 -5.93 10.60 -17.99
C LYS A 61 -5.10 9.76 -17.03
N ALA A 62 -3.77 9.89 -17.09
CA ALA A 62 -2.88 9.18 -16.18
C ALA A 62 -1.95 10.14 -15.44
N LEU A 63 -1.62 9.82 -14.19
CA LEU A 63 -0.63 10.56 -13.42
C LEU A 63 0.78 10.18 -13.89
N LEU A 64 1.39 11.02 -14.74
CA LEU A 64 2.63 10.74 -15.44
C LEU A 64 3.67 11.85 -15.26
N PRO A 65 4.96 11.53 -15.44
CA PRO A 65 6.02 12.53 -15.43
C PRO A 65 5.87 13.51 -16.60
N THR A 66 6.21 14.78 -16.39
CA THR A 66 6.20 15.78 -17.47
C THR A 66 7.42 15.69 -18.37
N ASP A 67 8.54 15.18 -17.86
CA ASP A 67 9.77 14.92 -18.61
C ASP A 67 9.90 13.40 -18.78
N ASP A 68 9.82 12.93 -20.02
CA ASP A 68 9.87 11.50 -20.33
C ASP A 68 11.25 10.88 -20.12
N VAL A 69 12.31 11.62 -20.42
CA VAL A 69 13.68 11.13 -20.27
C VAL A 69 13.99 10.94 -18.79
N LEU A 70 13.72 11.96 -17.97
CA LEU A 70 13.92 11.86 -16.53
C LEU A 70 12.92 10.88 -15.87
N GLY A 71 11.70 10.80 -16.41
CA GLY A 71 10.66 9.88 -15.93
C GLY A 71 11.06 8.42 -16.00
N HIS A 72 11.74 8.01 -17.08
CA HIS A 72 12.26 6.65 -17.23
C HIS A 72 13.60 6.45 -16.50
N ALA A 73 14.44 7.49 -16.40
CA ALA A 73 15.74 7.39 -15.75
C ALA A 73 15.68 7.38 -14.21
N ASP A 74 14.92 8.30 -13.61
CA ASP A 74 14.75 8.42 -12.16
C ASP A 74 13.33 8.92 -11.79
N PRO A 75 12.32 8.02 -11.75
CA PRO A 75 10.94 8.38 -11.45
C PRO A 75 10.71 8.92 -10.03
N LYS A 76 11.71 8.79 -9.13
CA LYS A 76 11.63 9.27 -7.75
C LYS A 76 12.37 10.59 -7.55
N SER A 77 12.96 11.16 -8.60
CA SER A 77 13.66 12.44 -8.55
C SER A 77 12.76 13.56 -8.01
N GLN A 78 13.32 14.40 -7.14
CA GLN A 78 12.61 15.59 -6.66
C GLN A 78 12.38 16.64 -7.75
N LYS A 79 13.24 16.67 -8.77
CA LYS A 79 13.14 17.58 -9.93
C LYS A 79 11.97 17.22 -10.84
N LEU A 80 11.51 15.96 -10.78
CA LEU A 80 10.48 15.45 -11.66
C LEU A 80 9.10 15.92 -11.21
N ILE A 81 8.34 16.50 -12.14
CA ILE A 81 6.97 16.96 -11.91
C ILE A 81 6.02 15.90 -12.49
N TYR A 82 5.02 15.53 -11.71
CA TYR A 82 3.95 14.64 -12.15
C TYR A 82 2.67 15.45 -12.37
N LYS A 83 1.96 15.16 -13.46
CA LYS A 83 0.68 15.77 -13.79
C LYS A 83 -0.29 14.70 -14.31
N TRP A 84 -1.58 14.98 -14.20
CA TRP A 84 -2.60 14.23 -14.93
C TRP A 84 -2.50 14.63 -16.41
N ILE A 85 -2.09 13.70 -17.25
CA ILE A 85 -1.85 13.90 -18.69
C ILE A 85 -2.85 13.04 -19.47
N ASP A 86 -3.38 13.57 -20.57
CA ASP A 86 -4.25 12.84 -21.50
C ASP A 86 -3.49 11.68 -22.15
N VAL A 87 -4.11 10.50 -22.15
CA VAL A 87 -3.51 9.26 -22.63
C VAL A 87 -4.51 8.41 -23.40
N GLY A 88 -4.00 7.60 -24.31
CA GLY A 88 -4.67 6.41 -24.78
C GLY A 88 -4.18 5.17 -24.03
N VAL A 89 -5.11 4.40 -23.49
CA VAL A 89 -4.83 3.09 -22.90
C VAL A 89 -4.71 2.08 -24.03
N LEU A 90 -3.52 1.49 -24.14
CA LEU A 90 -3.15 0.59 -25.21
C LEU A 90 -3.37 -0.86 -24.84
N ASP A 91 -3.12 -1.25 -23.58
CA ASP A 91 -3.15 -2.65 -23.17
C ASP A 91 -3.20 -2.79 -21.65
N TYR A 92 -3.39 -4.03 -21.19
CA TYR A 92 -3.34 -4.39 -19.78
C TYR A 92 -2.52 -5.65 -19.58
N ASP A 93 -1.62 -5.65 -18.59
CA ASP A 93 -0.86 -6.82 -18.19
C ASP A 93 -1.44 -7.44 -16.92
N LYS A 94 -1.87 -8.70 -17.00
CA LYS A 94 -2.56 -9.39 -15.91
C LYS A 94 -1.62 -9.79 -14.77
N GLU A 95 -0.35 -10.04 -15.07
CA GLU A 95 0.63 -10.49 -14.07
C GLU A 95 1.05 -9.33 -13.18
N THR A 96 1.45 -8.20 -13.77
CA THR A 96 1.87 -7.00 -13.02
C THR A 96 0.70 -6.11 -12.60
N LYS A 97 -0.50 -6.35 -13.12
CA LYS A 97 -1.72 -5.54 -12.92
C LYS A 97 -1.52 -4.08 -13.32
N LEU A 98 -0.85 -3.84 -14.45
CA LEU A 98 -0.57 -2.51 -14.96
C LEU A 98 -1.25 -2.28 -16.31
N TYR A 99 -1.64 -1.03 -16.55
CA TYR A 99 -2.15 -0.58 -17.84
C TYR A 99 -1.02 0.06 -18.63
N LEU A 100 -0.86 -0.32 -19.89
CA LEU A 100 0.01 0.38 -20.82
C LEU A 100 -0.74 1.59 -21.35
N VAL A 101 -0.17 2.76 -21.14
CA VAL A 101 -0.71 4.04 -21.63
C VAL A 101 0.30 4.73 -22.53
N HIS A 102 -0.20 5.56 -23.44
CA HIS A 102 0.59 6.41 -24.33
C HIS A 102 0.06 7.85 -24.24
N LYS A 103 0.94 8.81 -23.95
CA LYS A 103 0.57 10.25 -23.89
C LYS A 103 0.08 10.73 -25.25
N THR A 104 -1.02 11.46 -25.27
CA THR A 104 -1.55 12.01 -26.52
C THR A 104 -0.66 13.15 -27.05
N ASP A 105 -0.66 13.33 -28.36
CA ASP A 105 -0.08 14.52 -29.00
C ASP A 105 -0.90 15.79 -28.72
N GLU A 106 -0.45 16.93 -29.25
CA GLU A 106 -1.14 18.23 -29.11
C GLU A 106 -2.58 18.23 -29.67
N ASN A 107 -2.89 17.29 -30.57
CA ASN A 107 -4.23 17.12 -31.15
C ASN A 107 -5.08 16.11 -30.37
N GLY A 108 -4.59 15.58 -29.25
CA GLY A 108 -5.28 14.56 -28.47
C GLY A 108 -5.25 13.16 -29.09
N MET A 109 -4.36 12.92 -30.05
CA MET A 109 -4.26 11.65 -30.78
C MET A 109 -3.09 10.80 -30.27
N VAL A 110 -3.23 9.48 -30.41
CA VAL A 110 -2.23 8.49 -29.99
C VAL A 110 -1.53 7.99 -31.24
N ARG A 111 -0.25 8.35 -31.41
CA ARG A 111 0.51 8.14 -32.65
C ARG A 111 1.90 7.57 -32.39
N ASP A 112 2.42 6.82 -33.36
CA ASP A 112 3.81 6.36 -33.35
C ASP A 112 4.80 7.47 -33.76
N GLU A 113 6.10 7.15 -33.80
CA GLU A 113 7.16 8.10 -34.18
C GLU A 113 7.02 8.60 -35.63
N GLU A 114 6.36 7.84 -36.49
CA GLU A 114 6.05 8.22 -37.87
C GLU A 114 4.73 9.01 -38.00
N GLY A 115 4.04 9.27 -36.89
CA GLY A 115 2.77 10.01 -36.85
C GLY A 115 1.54 9.19 -37.26
N ARG A 116 1.64 7.86 -37.36
CA ARG A 116 0.51 6.97 -37.67
C ARG A 116 -0.26 6.60 -36.40
N PRO A 117 -1.58 6.40 -36.46
CA PRO A 117 -2.36 5.98 -35.30
C PRO A 117 -1.90 4.62 -34.75
N ILE A 118 -1.77 4.50 -33.43
CA ILE A 118 -1.47 3.21 -32.78
C ILE A 118 -2.78 2.44 -32.60
N LEU A 119 -2.87 1.27 -33.22
CA LEU A 119 -4.00 0.35 -33.14
C LEU A 119 -3.60 -0.97 -32.48
N ASN A 120 -4.58 -1.75 -32.02
CA ASN A 120 -4.40 -3.08 -31.44
C ASN A 120 -3.37 -3.13 -30.29
N GLY A 121 -3.23 -2.03 -29.55
CA GLY A 121 -2.27 -1.90 -28.46
C GLY A 121 -0.80 -1.92 -28.89
N GLY A 122 -0.52 -1.57 -30.15
CA GLY A 122 0.82 -1.56 -30.74
C GLY A 122 1.42 -2.96 -30.92
N LYS A 123 0.59 -4.01 -30.98
CA LYS A 123 1.01 -5.38 -31.22
C LYS A 123 0.93 -5.70 -32.71
N THR A 124 2.01 -6.25 -33.26
CA THR A 124 2.06 -6.85 -34.59
C THR A 124 2.07 -8.38 -34.46
N PRO A 125 1.90 -9.15 -35.55
CA PRO A 125 2.04 -10.61 -35.52
C PRO A 125 3.39 -11.09 -34.97
N GLU A 126 4.44 -10.27 -35.10
CA GLU A 126 5.80 -10.53 -34.62
C GLU A 126 5.98 -10.20 -33.13
N GLY A 127 4.98 -9.60 -32.49
CA GLY A 127 5.00 -9.24 -31.07
C GLY A 127 4.83 -7.74 -30.81
N ARG A 128 5.26 -7.29 -29.63
CA ARG A 128 5.25 -5.88 -29.24
C ARG A 128 6.65 -5.29 -29.40
N ALA A 129 6.74 -4.16 -30.12
CA ALA A 129 7.95 -3.36 -30.20
C ALA A 129 8.34 -2.77 -28.82
N PRO A 130 9.60 -2.35 -28.62
CA PRO A 130 10.00 -1.63 -27.41
C PRO A 130 9.09 -0.43 -27.12
N LEU A 131 8.94 -0.10 -25.84
CA LEU A 131 8.11 1.04 -25.43
C LEU A 131 8.69 2.35 -25.95
N LEU A 132 7.82 3.20 -26.47
CA LEU A 132 8.16 4.57 -26.83
C LEU A 132 8.41 5.40 -25.55
N SER A 133 9.18 6.48 -25.67
CA SER A 133 9.49 7.38 -24.54
C SER A 133 8.24 7.93 -23.85
N CYS A 134 7.17 8.17 -24.61
CA CYS A 134 5.88 8.65 -24.11
C CYS A 134 4.93 7.54 -23.61
N GLN A 135 5.39 6.28 -23.57
CA GLN A 135 4.61 5.13 -23.08
C GLN A 135 4.99 4.72 -21.66
N TYR A 136 3.99 4.34 -20.87
CA TYR A 136 4.17 3.99 -19.45
C TYR A 136 3.27 2.83 -19.05
N TRP A 137 3.79 1.98 -18.16
CA TRP A 137 2.96 1.06 -17.39
C TRP A 137 2.52 1.71 -16.09
N VAL A 138 1.22 1.93 -15.94
CA VAL A 138 0.64 2.63 -14.78
C VAL A 138 -0.29 1.73 -13.97
N PRO A 139 -0.28 1.83 -12.64
CA PRO A 139 -1.27 1.16 -11.81
C PRO A 139 -2.63 1.83 -11.98
N ARG A 140 -3.69 1.08 -11.73
CA ARG A 140 -5.07 1.56 -11.92
C ARG A 140 -5.42 2.80 -11.09
N VAL A 141 -4.97 2.90 -9.83
CA VAL A 141 -5.11 4.12 -9.01
C VAL A 141 -4.49 5.39 -9.62
N CYS A 142 -3.62 5.26 -10.63
CA CYS A 142 -3.01 6.37 -11.35
C CYS A 142 -3.59 6.59 -12.76
N LEU A 143 -4.70 5.92 -13.10
CA LEU A 143 -5.34 6.00 -14.41
C LEU A 143 -6.84 6.25 -14.23
N LEU A 144 -7.33 7.34 -14.79
CA LEU A 144 -8.75 7.71 -14.89
C LEU A 144 -9.20 7.52 -16.35
N PHE A 145 -10.07 6.56 -16.65
CA PHE A 145 -10.71 6.42 -17.95
C PHE A 145 -11.70 7.56 -18.19
N VAL A 146 -11.83 8.04 -19.44
CA VAL A 146 -12.83 9.09 -19.74
C VAL A 146 -14.27 8.59 -19.54
N ALA A 147 -14.48 7.29 -19.69
CA ALA A 147 -15.79 6.65 -19.56
C ALA A 147 -16.13 6.18 -18.13
N GLU A 148 -15.31 6.48 -17.11
CA GLU A 148 -15.64 6.23 -15.70
C GLU A 148 -16.17 7.48 -14.99
N ASP A 149 -16.85 7.31 -13.85
CA ASP A 149 -17.27 8.44 -13.02
C ASP A 149 -16.06 9.01 -12.25
N PRO A 150 -15.66 10.27 -12.49
CA PRO A 150 -14.51 10.87 -11.82
C PRO A 150 -14.68 10.99 -10.29
N ARG A 151 -15.92 11.00 -9.77
CA ARG A 151 -16.20 11.06 -8.33
C ARG A 151 -15.88 9.73 -7.66
N VAL A 152 -16.25 8.61 -8.29
CA VAL A 152 -15.93 7.26 -7.82
C VAL A 152 -14.42 7.04 -7.88
N PHE A 153 -13.78 7.46 -8.97
CA PHE A 153 -12.31 7.43 -9.07
C PHE A 153 -11.64 8.26 -7.97
N ALA A 154 -12.12 9.48 -7.70
CA ALA A 154 -11.58 10.30 -6.62
C ALA A 154 -11.74 9.63 -5.25
N GLN A 155 -12.89 8.99 -4.98
CA GLN A 155 -13.11 8.22 -3.75
C GLN A 155 -12.12 7.05 -3.62
N ARG A 156 -11.85 6.32 -4.71
CA ARG A 156 -10.83 5.26 -4.75
C ARG A 156 -9.45 5.78 -4.35
N VAL A 157 -9.01 6.89 -4.95
CA VAL A 157 -7.70 7.51 -4.63
C VAL A 157 -7.64 7.98 -3.17
N VAL A 158 -8.73 8.58 -2.67
CA VAL A 158 -8.83 9.01 -1.27
C VAL A 158 -8.79 7.82 -0.32
N SER A 159 -9.53 6.75 -0.61
CA SER A 159 -9.54 5.51 0.16
C SER A 159 -8.13 4.92 0.25
N ALA A 160 -7.44 4.76 -0.88
CA ALA A 160 -6.07 4.24 -0.93
C ALA A 160 -5.10 5.12 -0.14
N ASN A 161 -5.23 6.45 -0.24
CA ASN A 161 -4.38 7.37 0.49
C ASN A 161 -4.63 7.34 2.01
N ASN A 162 -5.89 7.24 2.43
CA ASN A 162 -6.27 7.14 3.83
C ASN A 162 -5.79 5.82 4.44
N LEU A 163 -5.97 4.71 3.72
CA LEU A 163 -5.49 3.40 4.16
C LEU A 163 -3.97 3.39 4.29
N ARG A 164 -3.25 3.95 3.30
CA ARG A 164 -1.79 4.12 3.39
C ARG A 164 -1.38 4.93 4.62
N LYS A 165 -2.00 6.08 4.85
CA LYS A 165 -1.71 6.92 6.03
C LYS A 165 -1.94 6.17 7.34
N LYS A 166 -3.07 5.45 7.44
CA LYS A 166 -3.38 4.61 8.61
C LYS A 166 -2.31 3.54 8.80
N THR A 167 -1.93 2.83 7.74
CA THR A 167 -0.90 1.78 7.79
C THR A 167 0.47 2.33 8.18
N GLU A 168 0.94 3.41 7.57
CA GLU A 168 2.22 4.03 7.92
C GLU A 168 2.24 4.50 9.39
N ALA A 169 1.14 5.11 9.87
CA ALA A 169 1.01 5.52 11.27
C ALA A 169 0.99 4.33 12.24
N LEU A 170 0.35 3.22 11.89
CA LEU A 170 0.33 1.99 12.68
C LEU A 170 1.70 1.30 12.71
N MET A 171 2.43 1.28 11.58
CA MET A 171 3.81 0.77 11.54
C MET A 171 4.71 1.57 12.49
N LEU A 172 4.60 2.90 12.47
CA LEU A 172 5.35 3.77 13.37
C LEU A 172 4.98 3.54 14.84
N TYR A 173 3.68 3.41 15.13
CA TYR A 173 3.20 3.05 16.48
C TYR A 173 3.85 1.75 16.97
N HIS A 174 3.81 0.70 16.16
CA HIS A 174 4.41 -0.58 16.54
C HIS A 174 5.91 -0.43 16.76
N LEU A 175 6.63 0.18 15.82
CA LEU A 175 8.07 0.43 15.95
C LEU A 175 8.42 1.15 17.27
N TYR A 176 7.65 2.15 17.68
CA TYR A 176 7.88 2.81 18.97
C TYR A 176 7.69 1.87 20.15
N VAL A 177 6.63 1.07 20.16
CA VAL A 177 6.39 0.07 21.21
C VAL A 177 7.49 -1.00 21.25
N ASP A 178 8.01 -1.44 20.09
CA ASP A 178 9.14 -2.38 19.98
C ASP A 178 10.43 -1.78 20.54
N CYS A 179 10.68 -0.49 20.30
CA CYS A 179 11.91 0.20 20.68
C CYS A 179 11.87 0.84 22.08
N MET A 180 10.73 0.80 22.78
CA MET A 180 10.63 1.31 24.14
C MET A 180 11.49 0.47 25.11
N PRO A 181 12.26 1.11 26.01
CA PRO A 181 13.08 0.40 26.97
C PRO A 181 12.19 -0.45 27.89
N THR A 182 12.67 -1.65 28.23
CA THR A 182 11.99 -2.56 29.15
C THR A 182 12.55 -2.48 30.57
N ASP A 183 13.62 -1.70 30.78
CA ASP A 183 14.23 -1.47 32.07
C ASP A 183 13.24 -0.83 33.05
N GLY A 184 13.06 -1.45 34.22
CA GLY A 184 12.14 -0.97 35.25
C GLY A 184 10.67 -1.33 35.02
N LEU A 185 10.32 -2.02 33.93
CA LEU A 185 9.01 -2.65 33.82
C LEU A 185 8.89 -3.78 34.83
N ASN A 186 7.71 -3.91 35.44
CA ASN A 186 7.39 -5.11 36.19
C ASN A 186 7.46 -6.29 35.22
N SER A 187 8.29 -7.29 35.50
CA SER A 187 8.32 -8.51 34.72
C SER A 187 7.17 -9.44 35.12
N ILE A 188 6.79 -10.34 34.22
CA ILE A 188 5.81 -11.37 34.54
C ILE A 188 6.29 -12.22 35.73
N SER A 189 5.42 -12.38 36.74
CA SER A 189 5.77 -13.14 37.93
C SER A 189 6.13 -14.59 37.59
N LYS A 190 7.25 -15.09 38.15
CA LYS A 190 7.71 -16.48 37.98
C LYS A 190 6.61 -17.50 38.33
N LYS A 191 5.76 -17.19 39.33
CA LYS A 191 4.61 -18.03 39.71
C LYS A 191 3.58 -18.15 38.60
N SER A 192 3.24 -17.05 37.93
CA SER A 192 2.28 -17.07 36.81
C SER A 192 2.84 -17.81 35.61
N LEU A 193 4.13 -17.62 35.33
CA LEU A 193 4.80 -18.32 34.25
C LEU A 193 4.90 -19.83 34.51
N GLY A 194 5.19 -20.23 35.76
CA GLY A 194 5.14 -21.63 36.17
C GLY A 194 3.75 -22.27 36.02
N ARG A 195 2.67 -21.54 36.32
CA ARG A 195 1.29 -22.01 36.10
C ARG A 195 0.97 -22.20 34.62
N MET A 196 1.32 -21.23 33.77
CA MET A 196 1.12 -21.34 32.32
C MET A 196 1.87 -22.55 31.73
N LYS A 197 3.12 -22.74 32.15
CA LYS A 197 3.94 -23.89 31.76
C LYS A 197 3.30 -25.22 32.16
N LEU A 198 2.77 -25.30 33.39
CA LEU A 198 2.07 -26.49 33.87
C LEU A 198 0.83 -26.79 33.01
N TRP A 199 0.00 -25.80 32.72
CA TRP A 199 -1.20 -25.98 31.90
C TRP A 199 -0.87 -26.41 30.46
N ALA A 200 0.11 -25.79 29.83
CA ALA A 200 0.55 -26.16 28.48
C ALA A 200 0.98 -27.64 28.41
N LEU A 201 1.76 -28.09 29.40
CA LEU A 201 2.24 -29.47 29.51
C LEU A 201 1.16 -30.46 29.93
N HIS A 202 0.02 -30.05 30.48
CA HIS A 202 -1.06 -30.96 30.87
C HIS A 202 -1.89 -31.50 29.69
N THR A 203 -1.58 -31.06 28.47
CA THR A 203 -2.22 -31.54 27.24
C THR A 203 -1.71 -32.95 26.86
N PRO A 204 -2.58 -33.99 26.76
CA PRO A 204 -2.17 -35.40 26.68
C PRO A 204 -1.20 -35.77 25.54
N LYS A 205 -1.28 -35.06 24.40
CA LYS A 205 -0.43 -35.30 23.22
C LYS A 205 0.96 -34.65 23.33
N LEU A 206 1.10 -33.59 24.13
CA LEU A 206 2.34 -32.80 24.24
C LEU A 206 3.33 -33.36 25.28
N LYS A 207 2.88 -34.18 26.24
CA LYS A 207 3.75 -34.74 27.30
C LYS A 207 4.81 -35.73 26.81
N LYS A 208 4.65 -36.31 25.62
CA LYS A 208 5.43 -37.49 25.18
C LYS A 208 6.60 -37.15 24.25
N GLU A 209 6.75 -35.90 23.82
CA GLU A 209 7.74 -35.51 22.83
C GLU A 209 8.90 -34.72 23.45
N LYS A 210 10.12 -35.25 23.34
CA LYS A 210 11.36 -34.61 23.84
C LYS A 210 11.59 -33.22 23.23
N ARG A 211 11.19 -33.03 21.96
CA ARG A 211 11.24 -31.74 21.25
C ARG A 211 10.40 -30.64 21.92
N VAL A 212 9.30 -31.00 22.58
CA VAL A 212 8.42 -30.04 23.25
C VAL A 212 9.15 -29.37 24.41
N LEU A 213 9.94 -30.14 25.18
CA LEU A 213 10.71 -29.61 26.31
C LEU A 213 11.79 -28.61 25.87
N ASP A 214 12.45 -28.86 24.73
CA ASP A 214 13.44 -27.95 24.15
C ASP A 214 12.78 -26.65 23.67
N CYS A 215 11.58 -26.72 23.10
CA CYS A 215 10.80 -25.54 22.71
C CYS A 215 10.24 -24.74 23.90
N MET A 216 10.02 -25.36 25.07
CA MET A 216 9.43 -24.67 26.22
C MET A 216 10.27 -23.51 26.72
N ALA A 217 11.60 -23.60 26.67
CA ALA A 217 12.47 -22.50 27.08
C ALA A 217 12.36 -21.30 26.13
N CYS A 218 12.26 -21.56 24.82
CA CYS A 218 12.03 -20.53 23.81
C CYS A 218 10.66 -19.86 23.99
N LEU A 219 9.60 -20.66 24.19
CA LEU A 219 8.25 -20.14 24.44
C LEU A 219 8.18 -19.32 25.72
N GLU A 220 8.86 -19.74 26.79
CA GLU A 220 8.95 -18.97 28.03
C GLU A 220 9.61 -17.61 27.81
N LYS A 221 10.64 -17.53 26.96
CA LYS A 221 11.27 -16.26 26.57
C LYS A 221 10.31 -15.40 25.75
N GLU A 222 9.62 -15.99 24.77
CA GLU A 222 8.67 -15.29 23.90
C GLU A 222 7.51 -14.69 24.71
N VAL A 223 6.94 -15.45 25.65
CA VAL A 223 5.88 -14.98 26.54
C VAL A 223 6.35 -13.82 27.43
N ARG A 224 7.61 -13.81 27.87
CA ARG A 224 8.18 -12.69 28.62
C ARG A 224 8.30 -11.43 27.75
N LEU A 225 8.82 -11.59 26.53
CA LEU A 225 8.96 -10.48 25.58
C LEU A 225 7.60 -9.90 25.19
N ASP A 226 6.60 -10.74 24.95
CA ASP A 226 5.24 -10.30 24.64
C ASP A 226 4.59 -9.57 25.83
N TYR A 227 4.84 -10.04 27.06
CA TYR A 227 4.39 -9.35 28.25
C TYR A 227 5.03 -7.96 28.39
N GLU A 228 6.36 -7.86 28.23
CA GLU A 228 7.09 -6.59 28.27
C GLU A 228 6.60 -5.63 27.18
N ARG A 229 6.44 -6.14 25.95
CA ARG A 229 5.84 -5.42 24.83
C ARG A 229 4.44 -4.92 25.14
N THR A 230 3.59 -5.75 25.75
CA THR A 230 2.23 -5.38 26.15
C THR A 230 2.24 -4.28 27.22
N MET A 231 3.17 -4.34 28.17
CA MET A 231 3.34 -3.29 29.18
C MET A 231 3.77 -1.96 28.53
N ASN A 232 4.73 -2.00 27.60
CA ASN A 232 5.11 -0.84 26.78
C ASN A 232 3.91 -0.27 26.03
N ARG A 233 3.12 -1.14 25.38
CA ARG A 233 1.90 -0.76 24.67
C ARG A 233 0.94 0.00 25.56
N ILE A 234 0.62 -0.53 26.74
CA ILE A 234 -0.30 0.10 27.71
C ILE A 234 0.22 1.47 28.16
N ILE A 235 1.53 1.61 28.40
CA ILE A 235 2.14 2.88 28.78
C ILE A 235 2.06 3.87 27.62
N PHE A 236 2.43 3.44 26.42
CA PHE A 236 2.44 4.29 25.23
C PHE A 236 1.05 4.77 24.86
N ASP A 237 0.04 3.91 24.90
CA ASP A 237 -1.37 4.26 24.67
C ASP A 237 -1.82 5.40 25.59
N LYS A 238 -1.48 5.32 26.88
CA LYS A 238 -1.79 6.39 27.85
C LYS A 238 -1.08 7.70 27.49
N VAL A 239 0.19 7.63 27.11
CA VAL A 239 0.98 8.81 26.72
C VAL A 239 0.39 9.48 25.49
N VAL A 240 0.13 8.73 24.41
CA VAL A 240 -0.47 9.23 23.16
C VAL A 240 -1.83 9.86 23.44
N THR A 241 -2.68 9.17 24.21
CA THR A 241 -4.02 9.68 24.56
C THR A 241 -3.97 10.96 25.39
N SER A 242 -3.01 11.08 26.31
CA SER A 242 -2.88 12.28 27.17
C SER A 242 -2.25 13.49 26.47
N LYS A 243 -1.55 13.29 25.34
CA LYS A 243 -0.83 14.35 24.61
C LYS A 243 -1.12 14.32 23.09
N PRO A 244 -2.38 14.48 22.66
CA PRO A 244 -2.78 14.29 21.25
C PRO A 244 -2.12 15.28 20.28
N GLN A 245 -1.79 16.49 20.74
CA GLN A 245 -1.10 17.49 19.91
C GLN A 245 0.34 17.11 19.60
N THR A 246 1.03 16.44 20.54
CA THR A 246 2.41 15.97 20.35
C THR A 246 2.46 14.73 19.46
N PHE A 247 1.46 13.85 19.58
CA PHE A 247 1.40 12.57 18.87
C PHE A 247 0.34 12.55 17.75
N SER A 248 0.09 13.69 17.10
CA SER A 248 -0.96 13.82 16.08
C SER A 248 -0.75 12.93 14.84
N TYR A 249 0.48 12.45 14.64
CA TYR A 249 0.89 11.54 13.57
C TYR A 249 0.80 10.05 13.95
N ILE A 250 0.45 9.73 15.20
CA ILE A 250 0.30 8.36 15.67
C ILE A 250 -1.18 7.97 15.64
N THR A 251 -1.45 6.82 15.04
CA THR A 251 -2.76 6.17 15.09
C THR A 251 -2.71 5.03 16.09
N LEU A 252 -3.64 5.00 17.05
CA LEU A 252 -3.77 3.86 17.96
C LEU A 252 -4.42 2.67 17.23
N PRO A 253 -4.00 1.42 17.51
CA PRO A 253 -4.66 0.24 16.98
C PRO A 253 -6.13 0.16 17.36
N ASP A 254 -6.95 -0.39 16.47
CA ASP A 254 -8.35 -0.66 16.74
C ASP A 254 -8.47 -1.63 17.94
N LYS A 255 -9.40 -1.35 18.86
CA LYS A 255 -9.60 -2.23 20.02
C LYS A 255 -10.21 -3.54 19.53
N GLU A 256 -9.58 -4.67 19.90
CA GLU A 256 -10.18 -5.98 19.67
C GLU A 256 -11.54 -6.06 20.38
N GLU A 257 -12.61 -6.22 19.61
CA GLU A 257 -13.91 -6.55 20.17
C GLU A 257 -13.82 -7.92 20.85
N LYS A 258 -13.97 -7.94 22.17
CA LYS A 258 -14.09 -9.21 22.89
C LYS A 258 -15.39 -9.87 22.46
N LYS A 259 -15.31 -10.87 21.59
CA LYS A 259 -16.40 -11.83 21.38
C LYS A 259 -16.67 -12.51 22.72
N VAL A 260 -17.69 -12.05 23.44
CA VAL A 260 -18.16 -12.71 24.65
C VAL A 260 -18.74 -14.06 24.22
N SER A 261 -18.18 -15.16 24.71
CA SER A 261 -18.77 -16.48 24.52
C SER A 261 -20.12 -16.51 25.23
N GLU A 262 -21.21 -16.74 24.50
CA GLU A 262 -22.58 -16.84 25.04
C GLU A 262 -22.78 -18.05 25.98
N LYS A 263 -21.79 -18.92 26.14
CA LYS A 263 -21.91 -20.11 27.00
C LYS A 263 -21.08 -19.95 28.27
N GLY A 264 -21.76 -19.46 29.30
CA GLY A 264 -21.25 -19.32 30.66
C GLY A 264 -22.30 -18.87 31.68
N MET A 265 -23.57 -19.24 31.49
CA MET A 265 -24.58 -19.25 32.56
C MET A 265 -25.33 -20.59 32.45
N GLY A 266 -24.98 -21.51 33.35
CA GLY A 266 -25.54 -22.86 33.44
C GLY A 266 -24.84 -23.61 34.55
#